data_AF-A0A510HJ36-F1
#
_entry.id   AF-A0A510HJ36-F1
#
_cell.length_a   1.000
_cell.length_b   1.000
_cell.length_c   1.000
_cell.angle_alpha   90.00
_cell.angle_beta   90.00
_cell.angle_gamma   90.00
#
_symmetry.space_group_name_H-M   'P 1'
#
loop_
_entity.id
_entity.type
_entity.pdbx_description
1 polymer ?
#
loop_
_entity_poly.entity_id
_entity_poly.type
_entity_poly.pdbx_seq_one_letter_code
_entity_poly.pdbx_strand_id
1 'polypeptide(L)'
;MKAKGRLNAICPYFTMFPLEFSLGVLRDATPGQLVVDPFCGRGTTNYAARTLGLPSIGVDSSPVAVALSQAKLANTSLAISSPRLAGSWTK
;
A
#
# COMPACT_ATOMS: atom_id res chain seq x y z
N MET A 1 14.21 -11.63 -0.74
CA MET A 1 13.65 -10.61 -1.66
C MET A 1 12.31 -11.00 -2.33
N LYS A 2 11.51 -11.96 -1.81
CA LYS A 2 10.27 -12.47 -2.46
C LYS A 2 8.95 -11.74 -2.07
N ALA A 3 8.99 -10.73 -1.20
CA ALA A 3 7.76 -10.13 -0.63
C ALA A 3 7.10 -9.04 -1.49
N LYS A 4 7.86 -8.31 -2.33
CA LYS A 4 7.35 -7.11 -3.05
C LYS A 4 6.18 -7.40 -4.00
N GLY A 5 6.16 -8.56 -4.68
CA GLY A 5 5.10 -8.88 -5.65
C GLY A 5 3.75 -9.26 -5.02
N ARG A 6 3.75 -9.76 -3.76
CA ARG A 6 2.54 -10.35 -3.16
C ARG A 6 1.47 -9.31 -2.84
N LEU A 7 1.85 -8.12 -2.37
CA LEU A 7 0.90 -7.04 -2.05
C LEU A 7 0.32 -6.41 -3.31
N ASN A 8 1.07 -6.36 -4.41
CA ASN A 8 0.56 -5.87 -5.69
C ASN A 8 -0.44 -6.82 -6.36
N ALA A 9 -0.58 -8.07 -5.92
CA ALA A 9 -1.57 -9.01 -6.45
C ALA A 9 -2.91 -9.02 -5.69
N ILE A 10 -2.98 -8.43 -4.48
CA ILE A 10 -4.17 -8.52 -3.63
C ILE A 10 -5.30 -7.63 -4.17
N CYS A 11 -6.45 -8.25 -4.46
CA CYS A 11 -7.71 -7.61 -4.87
C CYS A 11 -7.61 -6.80 -6.18
N PRO A 12 -7.96 -7.41 -7.34
CA PRO A 12 -8.04 -6.67 -8.59
C PRO A 12 -9.13 -5.59 -8.50
N TYR A 13 -8.80 -4.41 -8.98
CA TYR A 13 -9.72 -3.29 -9.16
C TYR A 13 -9.68 -2.93 -10.66
N PHE A 14 -10.76 -2.39 -11.21
CA PHE A 14 -10.82 -2.13 -12.66
C PHE A 14 -9.73 -1.15 -13.12
N THR A 15 -9.34 -1.25 -14.40
CA THR A 15 -8.41 -0.36 -15.11
C THR A 15 -7.04 -0.19 -14.44
N MET A 16 -6.29 -1.28 -14.36
CA MET A 16 -4.95 -1.33 -13.75
C MET A 16 -3.81 -1.28 -14.77
N PHE A 17 -2.65 -0.78 -14.32
CA PHE A 17 -1.35 -0.97 -15.00
C PHE A 17 -0.40 -1.84 -14.15
N PRO A 18 0.61 -2.48 -14.77
CA PRO A 18 1.61 -3.28 -14.06
C PRO A 18 2.51 -2.42 -13.17
N LEU A 19 3.00 -2.97 -12.04
CA LEU A 19 3.84 -2.23 -11.08
C LEU A 19 5.14 -1.72 -11.72
N GLU A 20 5.67 -2.49 -12.66
CA GLU A 20 6.89 -2.22 -13.40
C GLU A 20 6.79 -0.89 -14.18
N PHE A 21 5.59 -0.53 -14.64
CA PHE A 21 5.35 0.76 -15.29
C PHE A 21 5.65 1.93 -14.34
N SER A 22 5.04 1.95 -13.15
CA SER A 22 5.29 3.01 -12.17
C SER A 22 6.73 3.02 -11.66
N LEU A 23 7.35 1.85 -11.48
CA LEU A 23 8.75 1.78 -11.08
C LEU A 23 9.67 2.38 -12.17
N GLY A 24 9.35 2.18 -13.44
CA GLY A 24 10.06 2.80 -14.56
C GLY A 24 9.90 4.32 -14.57
N VAL A 25 8.66 4.82 -14.43
CA VAL A 25 8.38 6.26 -14.40
C VAL A 25 9.06 6.96 -13.22
N LEU A 26 9.09 6.33 -12.05
CA LEU A 26 9.65 6.91 -10.82
C LEU A 26 11.15 6.65 -10.64
N ARG A 27 11.81 5.97 -11.58
CA ARG A 27 13.20 5.50 -11.44
C ARG A 27 14.19 6.63 -11.17
N ASP A 28 14.03 7.76 -11.88
CA ASP A 28 14.95 8.90 -11.84
C ASP A 28 14.41 10.04 -10.95
N ALA A 29 13.40 9.76 -10.13
CA ALA A 29 12.87 10.72 -9.17
C ALA A 29 13.93 11.10 -8.13
N THR A 30 14.02 12.38 -7.81
CA THR A 30 14.93 12.88 -6.78
C THR A 30 14.40 12.50 -5.40
N PRO A 31 15.26 12.05 -4.46
CA PRO A 31 14.86 11.80 -3.09
C PRO A 31 14.10 12.97 -2.48
N GLY A 32 12.95 12.69 -1.85
CA GLY A 32 12.09 13.70 -1.24
C GLY A 32 11.08 14.37 -2.19
N GLN A 33 11.11 14.11 -3.50
CA GLN A 33 10.04 14.56 -4.39
C GLN A 33 8.72 13.87 -4.07
N LEU A 34 7.65 14.67 -4.05
CA LEU A 34 6.30 14.20 -3.80
C LEU A 34 5.68 13.61 -5.06
N VAL A 35 5.22 12.36 -4.98
CA VAL A 35 4.43 11.71 -6.02
C VAL A 35 2.95 11.98 -5.77
N VAL A 36 2.25 12.55 -6.75
CA VAL A 36 0.80 12.80 -6.67
C VAL A 36 0.10 11.99 -7.74
N ASP A 37 -0.83 11.12 -7.32
CA ASP A 37 -1.67 10.33 -8.21
C ASP A 37 -3.16 10.68 -7.99
N PRO A 38 -3.78 11.47 -8.89
CA PRO A 38 -5.17 11.92 -8.72
C PRO A 38 -6.21 10.84 -9.02
N PHE A 39 -5.79 9.68 -9.56
CA PHE A 39 -6.66 8.55 -9.92
C PHE A 39 -6.02 7.24 -9.46
N CYS A 40 -5.69 7.18 -8.17
CA CYS A 40 -4.77 6.17 -7.65
C CYS A 40 -5.31 4.74 -7.70
N GLY A 41 -6.64 4.56 -7.86
CA GLY A 41 -7.26 3.26 -7.87
C GLY A 41 -6.87 2.45 -6.63
N ARG A 42 -6.37 1.22 -6.85
CA ARG A 42 -5.83 0.38 -5.77
C ARG A 42 -4.38 0.69 -5.38
N GLY A 43 -3.89 1.89 -5.66
CA GLY A 43 -2.62 2.43 -5.14
C GLY A 43 -1.35 1.86 -5.75
N THR A 44 -1.33 1.48 -7.03
CA THR A 44 -0.10 0.92 -7.66
C THR A 44 1.03 1.96 -7.69
N THR A 45 0.75 3.22 -8.06
CA THR A 45 1.73 4.31 -8.04
C THR A 45 2.24 4.58 -6.63
N ASN A 46 1.34 4.69 -5.65
CA ASN A 46 1.71 4.95 -4.25
C ASN A 46 2.56 3.81 -3.67
N TYR A 47 2.24 2.56 -4.03
CA TYR A 47 3.04 1.40 -3.63
C TYR A 47 4.45 1.42 -4.25
N ALA A 48 4.57 1.82 -5.52
CA ALA A 48 5.86 2.01 -6.18
C ALA A 48 6.67 3.13 -5.51
N ALA A 49 6.05 4.28 -5.25
CA ALA A 49 6.67 5.41 -4.56
C ALA A 49 7.17 5.00 -3.16
N ARG A 50 6.34 4.33 -2.35
CA ARG A 50 6.74 3.77 -1.05
C ARG A 50 7.95 2.84 -1.18
N THR A 51 7.95 2.00 -2.21
CA THR A 51 9.03 1.04 -2.46
C THR A 51 10.37 1.71 -2.79
N LEU A 52 10.32 2.92 -3.34
CA LEU A 52 11.48 3.76 -3.67
C LEU A 52 11.80 4.78 -2.56
N GLY A 53 11.06 4.78 -1.45
CA GLY A 53 11.26 5.74 -0.35
C GLY A 53 10.77 7.16 -0.67
N LEU A 54 9.91 7.32 -1.67
CA LEU A 54 9.34 8.60 -2.06
C LEU A 54 8.05 8.87 -1.27
N PRO A 55 7.82 10.10 -0.78
CA PRO A 55 6.52 10.50 -0.26
C PRO A 55 5.48 10.45 -1.39
N SER A 56 4.24 10.06 -1.08
CA SER A 56 3.17 10.02 -2.07
C SER A 56 1.79 10.36 -1.50
N ILE A 57 0.95 10.97 -2.35
CA ILE A 57 -0.47 11.24 -2.11
C ILE A 57 -1.27 10.61 -3.25
N GLY A 58 -2.30 9.84 -2.91
CA GLY A 58 -3.21 9.22 -3.87
C GLY A 58 -4.65 9.65 -3.57
N VAL A 59 -5.40 10.00 -4.62
CA VAL A 59 -6.83 10.34 -4.54
C VAL A 59 -7.60 9.39 -5.44
N ASP A 60 -8.77 8.96 -4.98
CA ASP A 60 -9.74 8.23 -5.81
C ASP A 60 -11.15 8.53 -5.28
N SER A 61 -12.13 8.65 -6.18
CA SER A 61 -13.53 8.87 -5.81
C SER A 61 -14.19 7.64 -5.17
N SER A 62 -13.66 6.44 -5.43
CA SER A 62 -14.20 5.19 -4.92
C SER A 62 -13.65 4.89 -3.51
N PRO A 63 -14.50 4.82 -2.48
CA PRO A 63 -14.05 4.47 -1.12
C PRO A 63 -13.40 3.08 -1.07
N VAL A 64 -13.81 2.16 -1.95
CA VAL A 64 -13.23 0.82 -2.07
C VAL A 64 -11.79 0.89 -2.58
N ALA A 65 -11.54 1.69 -3.62
CA ALA A 65 -10.20 1.90 -4.17
C ALA A 65 -9.26 2.50 -3.12
N VAL A 66 -9.74 3.52 -2.40
CA VAL A 66 -9.01 4.15 -1.29
C VAL A 66 -8.68 3.12 -0.20
N ALA A 67 -9.64 2.31 0.23
CA ALA A 67 -9.41 1.28 1.26
C ALA A 67 -8.34 0.25 0.82
N LEU A 68 -8.38 -0.19 -0.44
CA LEU A 68 -7.38 -1.10 -1.00
C LEU A 68 -5.99 -0.46 -1.09
N SER A 69 -5.93 0.80 -1.52
CA SER A 69 -4.68 1.58 -1.57
C SER A 69 -4.06 1.71 -0.17
N GLN A 70 -4.87 2.06 0.84
CA GLN A 70 -4.42 2.15 2.23
C GLN A 70 -3.93 0.81 2.78
N ALA A 71 -4.62 -0.29 2.48
CA ALA A 71 -4.19 -1.63 2.90
C ALA A 71 -2.80 -2.00 2.35
N LYS A 72 -2.48 -1.62 1.10
CA LYS A 72 -1.13 -1.82 0.54
C LYS A 72 -0.06 -0.95 1.19
N LEU A 73 -0.45 0.21 1.73
CA LEU A 73 0.43 1.15 2.41
C LEU A 73 0.56 0.88 3.91
N ALA A 74 -0.22 -0.04 4.47
CA ALA A 74 -0.09 -0.44 5.87
C ALA A 74 1.30 -1.05 6.13
N ASN A 75 1.91 -0.70 7.27
CA ASN A 75 3.12 -1.35 7.75
C ASN A 75 2.74 -2.32 8.86
N THR A 76 2.74 -3.62 8.57
CA THR A 76 2.42 -4.65 9.57
C THR A 76 3.67 -4.95 10.39
N SER A 77 3.84 -4.25 11.51
CA SER A 77 4.71 -4.71 12.59
C SER A 77 3.96 -5.82 13.33
N LEU A 78 4.55 -7.01 13.44
CA LEU A 78 4.05 -8.03 14.37
C LEU A 78 4.34 -7.52 15.79
N ALA A 79 3.43 -6.75 16.36
CA ALA A 79 3.37 -6.63 17.80
C ALA A 79 2.95 -8.01 18.32
N ILE A 80 3.89 -8.79 18.85
CA ILE A 80 3.57 -9.99 19.62
C ILE A 80 2.80 -9.51 20.85
N SER A 81 1.48 -9.46 20.77
CA SER A 81 0.65 -9.35 21.96
C SER A 81 0.73 -10.69 22.68
N SER A 82 1.33 -10.73 23.86
CA SER A 82 1.16 -11.87 24.77
C SER A 82 -0.34 -12.14 24.96
N PRO A 83 -0.77 -13.40 25.11
CA PRO A 83 -2.17 -13.72 25.33
C PRO A 83 -2.55 -13.28 26.75
N ARG A 84 -2.94 -12.01 26.92
CA ARG A 84 -3.65 -11.55 28.12
C ARG A 84 -5.15 -11.69 27.88
N LEU A 85 -5.61 -12.93 27.95
CA LEU A 85 -7.01 -13.27 28.19
C LEU A 85 -7.04 -14.51 29.12
N ALA A 86 -6.57 -14.31 30.34
CA ALA A 86 -7.06 -15.05 31.51
C ALA A 86 -8.07 -14.15 32.22
N GLY A 87 -9.21 -13.92 31.57
CA GLY A 87 -10.39 -13.32 32.19
C GLY A 87 -11.24 -14.46 32.76
N SER A 88 -11.27 -14.56 34.09
CA SER A 88 -12.10 -15.48 34.86
C SER A 88 -13.59 -15.25 34.54
N TRP A 89 -14.20 -16.20 33.87
CA TRP A 89 -15.65 -16.36 33.89
C TRP A 89 -16.01 -17.09 35.18
N THR A 90 -16.28 -16.34 36.24
CA THR A 90 -17.02 -16.87 37.41
C THR A 90 -18.41 -16.25 37.42
N LYS A 91 -19.35 -17.17 37.54
CA LYS A 91 -20.81 -17.07 37.54
C LYS A 91 -21.36 -16.10 38.59
#